data_AF-A0A0P9NPB7-F1
#
_entry.id   AF-A0A0P9NPB7-F1
#
_cell.length_a   1.000
_cell.length_b   1.000
_cell.length_c   1.000
_cell.angle_alpha   90.00
_cell.angle_beta   90.00
_cell.angle_gamma   90.00
#
_symmetry.space_group_name_H-M   'P 1'
#
loop_
_entity.id
_entity.type
_entity.pdbx_description
1 polymer ?
#
loop_
_entity_poly.entity_id
_entity_poly.type
_entity_poly.pdbx_seq_one_letter_code
_entity_poly.pdbx_strand_id
1 'polypeptide(L)'
;MKCGASWAFDEDGRLAPPKPFPRQNVLLVSCVTRPGCARDEARNRIRTCVRTAVEQWLELPSGAITFISASGVAPRLLIDGLPEPGFSISHEAGCSLAAINLQGAVGVDLMQVQAVPDWHAVAQDYLGADVATGLSSTPESVRPIAFAKAWCRREAFLKLHGLALEEWTAEGGLQGVGV
;
A
#
# COMPACT_ATOMS: atom_id res chain seq x y z
N MET A 1 0.06 -8.29 -22.07
CA MET A 1 0.30 -8.42 -20.61
C MET A 1 1.72 -7.97 -20.34
N LYS A 2 1.94 -7.12 -19.34
CA LYS A 2 3.27 -6.59 -18.98
C LYS A 2 3.83 -7.37 -17.79
N CYS A 3 5.13 -7.66 -17.79
CA CYS A 3 5.80 -8.29 -16.65
C CYS A 3 5.71 -7.39 -15.41
N GLY A 4 5.35 -7.97 -14.27
CA GLY A 4 5.32 -7.23 -13.01
C GLY A 4 6.71 -6.82 -12.57
N ALA A 5 6.80 -5.68 -11.88
CA ALA A 5 8.06 -5.16 -11.37
C ALA A 5 7.91 -4.44 -10.02
N SER A 6 9.02 -4.33 -9.31
CA SER A 6 9.17 -3.54 -8.08
C SER A 6 10.29 -2.53 -8.27
N TRP A 7 9.95 -1.26 -8.13
CA TRP A 7 10.83 -0.11 -8.40
C TRP A 7 11.01 0.66 -7.10
N ALA A 8 12.26 0.93 -6.73
CA ALA A 8 12.58 1.60 -5.47
C ALA A 8 13.40 2.85 -5.74
N PHE A 9 12.96 3.97 -5.18
CA PHE A 9 13.63 5.25 -5.26
C PHE A 9 14.25 5.59 -3.90
N ASP A 10 15.51 6.03 -3.92
CA ASP A 10 16.20 6.51 -2.71
C ASP A 10 15.73 7.92 -2.30
N GLU A 11 16.41 8.53 -1.33
CA GLU A 11 16.11 9.87 -0.82
C GLU A 11 16.45 11.02 -1.78
N ASP A 12 17.26 10.77 -2.80
CA ASP A 12 17.59 11.70 -3.87
C ASP A 12 16.66 11.53 -5.09
N GLY A 13 15.76 10.54 -5.05
CA GLY A 13 14.86 10.23 -6.16
C GLY A 13 15.54 9.42 -7.26
N ARG A 14 16.68 8.79 -6.98
CA ARG A 14 17.35 7.88 -7.92
C ARG A 14 16.71 6.51 -7.86
N LEU A 15 16.44 5.95 -9.03
CA LEU A 15 15.87 4.62 -9.18
C LEU A 15 16.96 3.55 -9.01
N ALA A 16 16.78 2.66 -8.04
CA ALA A 16 17.56 1.43 -7.95
C ALA A 16 17.17 0.45 -9.08
N PRO A 17 18.05 -0.49 -9.47
CA PRO A 17 17.73 -1.47 -10.52
C PRO A 17 16.37 -2.15 -10.27
N PRO A 18 15.43 -2.07 -11.22
CA PRO A 18 14.11 -2.69 -11.08
C PRO A 18 14.22 -4.19 -10.82
N LYS A 19 13.38 -4.68 -9.91
CA LYS A 19 13.30 -6.11 -9.57
C LYS A 19 12.04 -6.73 -10.18
N PRO A 20 12.06 -8.00 -10.58
CA PRO A 20 10.85 -8.68 -11.04
C PRO A 20 9.83 -8.79 -9.90
N PHE A 21 8.55 -8.71 -10.25
CA PHE A 21 7.44 -8.97 -9.33
C PHE A 21 6.58 -10.11 -9.87
N PRO A 22 6.17 -11.08 -9.02
CA PRO A 22 5.56 -12.33 -9.50
C PRO A 22 4.15 -12.17 -10.09
N ARG A 23 3.48 -11.04 -9.85
CA ARG A 23 2.17 -10.74 -10.45
C ARG A 23 2.34 -9.92 -11.72
N GLN A 24 1.90 -10.46 -12.85
CA GLN A 24 1.82 -9.72 -14.11
C GLN A 24 0.93 -8.48 -13.96
N ASN A 25 1.19 -7.45 -14.77
CA ASN A 25 0.45 -6.18 -14.80
C ASN A 25 0.48 -5.39 -13.48
N VAL A 26 1.28 -5.81 -12.49
CA VAL A 26 1.44 -5.11 -11.22
C VAL A 26 2.81 -4.44 -11.14
N LEU A 27 2.80 -3.14 -10.85
CA LEU A 27 3.99 -2.36 -10.54
C LEU A 27 3.92 -1.91 -9.07
N LEU A 28 4.92 -2.29 -8.29
CA LEU A 28 5.15 -1.72 -6.96
C LEU A 28 6.18 -0.60 -7.08
N VAL A 29 5.89 0.54 -6.45
CA VAL A 29 6.78 1.69 -6.40
C VAL A 29 6.97 2.09 -4.95
N SER A 30 8.20 2.09 -4.46
CA SER A 30 8.53 2.61 -3.13
C SER A 30 9.47 3.80 -3.26
N CYS A 31 9.34 4.79 -2.36
CA CYS A 31 10.34 5.85 -2.24
C CYS A 31 10.66 6.13 -0.77
N VAL A 32 11.94 6.36 -0.47
CA VAL A 32 12.36 6.86 0.83
C VAL A 32 11.83 8.29 1.00
N THR A 33 11.20 8.58 2.13
CA THR A 33 10.77 9.93 2.52
C THR A 33 11.58 10.38 3.72
N ARG A 34 11.86 11.67 3.86
CA ARG A 34 12.55 12.16 5.06
C ARG A 34 11.69 11.93 6.31
N PRO A 35 12.22 11.36 7.40
CA PRO A 35 11.48 11.26 8.65
C PRO A 35 11.00 12.64 9.12
N GLY A 36 9.74 12.74 9.55
CA GLY A 36 9.15 14.00 9.98
C GLY A 36 8.79 14.99 8.86
N CYS A 37 8.94 14.62 7.59
CA CYS A 37 8.46 15.45 6.49
C CYS A 37 6.93 15.64 6.56
N ALA A 38 6.44 16.75 6.02
CA ALA A 38 5.02 17.02 5.98
C ALA A 38 4.30 15.96 5.11
N ARG A 39 3.06 15.62 5.47
CA ARG A 39 2.26 14.62 4.72
C ARG A 39 2.17 14.95 3.23
N ASP A 40 2.05 16.22 2.88
CA ASP A 40 1.96 16.64 1.48
C ASP A 40 3.29 16.50 0.73
N GLU A 41 4.43 16.63 1.42
CA GLU A 41 5.75 16.35 0.84
C GLU A 41 5.88 14.86 0.48
N ALA A 42 5.54 13.96 1.42
CA ALA A 42 5.54 12.52 1.17
C ALA A 42 4.61 12.13 0.00
N ARG A 43 3.41 12.71 -0.04
CA ARG A 43 2.43 12.49 -1.12
C ARG A 43 2.94 12.96 -2.48
N ASN A 44 3.51 14.16 -2.55
CA ASN A 44 4.03 14.69 -3.81
C ASN A 44 5.23 13.87 -4.29
N ARG A 45 6.09 13.44 -3.35
CA ARG A 45 7.24 12.60 -3.65
C ARG A 45 6.85 11.26 -4.27
N ILE A 46 5.95 10.50 -3.63
CA ILE A 46 5.53 9.20 -4.18
C ILE A 46 4.84 9.36 -5.54
N ARG A 47 4.07 10.44 -5.77
CA ARG A 47 3.45 10.72 -7.07
C ARG A 47 4.49 10.97 -8.17
N THR A 48 5.55 11.72 -7.86
CA THR A 48 6.67 11.92 -8.79
C THR A 48 7.36 10.61 -9.12
N CYS A 49 7.66 9.78 -8.12
CA CYS A 49 8.25 8.46 -8.32
C CYS A 49 7.34 7.53 -9.14
N VAL A 50 6.04 7.49 -8.84
CA VAL A 50 5.05 6.69 -9.59
C VAL A 50 4.96 7.15 -11.04
N ARG A 51 4.93 8.47 -11.29
CA ARG A 51 4.92 9.01 -12.66
C ARG A 51 6.12 8.50 -13.45
N THR A 52 7.33 8.73 -12.94
CA THR A 52 8.57 8.28 -13.59
C THR A 52 8.56 6.76 -13.80
N ALA A 53 8.13 5.99 -12.79
CA ALA A 53 8.12 4.54 -12.87
C ALA A 53 7.11 4.01 -13.90
N VAL A 54 5.89 4.54 -13.92
CA VAL A 54 4.85 4.11 -14.87
C VAL A 54 5.21 4.52 -16.29
N GLU A 55 5.68 5.76 -16.49
CA GLU A 55 6.10 6.25 -17.81
C GLU A 55 7.23 5.39 -18.38
N GLN A 56 8.25 5.05 -17.58
CA GLN A 56 9.34 4.18 -18.04
C GLN A 56 8.91 2.71 -18.18
N TRP A 57 8.12 2.17 -17.24
CA TRP A 57 7.71 0.77 -17.28
C TRP A 57 6.82 0.49 -18.50
N LEU A 58 5.94 1.41 -18.86
CA LEU A 58 5.02 1.28 -19.99
C LEU A 58 5.53 1.93 -21.28
N GLU A 59 6.73 2.52 -21.28
CA GLU A 59 7.33 3.20 -22.43
C GLU A 59 6.44 4.35 -22.96
N LEU A 60 5.87 5.13 -22.05
CA LEU A 60 4.97 6.24 -22.33
C LEU A 60 5.74 7.57 -22.46
N PRO A 61 5.21 8.54 -23.21
CA PRO A 61 5.74 9.90 -23.22
C PRO A 61 5.55 10.57 -21.85
N SER A 62 6.41 11.53 -21.56
CA SER A 62 6.28 12.35 -20.36
C SER A 62 4.95 13.11 -20.36
N GLY A 63 4.26 13.10 -19.22
CA GLY A 63 2.98 13.80 -19.06
C GLY A 63 1.75 12.93 -19.30
N ALA A 64 1.90 11.66 -19.66
CA ALA A 64 0.78 10.74 -19.91
C ALA A 64 0.00 10.32 -18.64
N ILE A 65 0.44 10.74 -17.45
CA ILE A 65 -0.13 10.32 -16.16
C ILE A 65 -0.87 11.48 -15.49
N THR A 66 -2.15 11.28 -15.14
CA THR A 66 -2.93 12.24 -14.36
C THR A 66 -3.31 11.64 -13.01
N PHE A 67 -2.98 12.34 -11.92
CA PHE A 67 -3.43 11.96 -10.57
C PHE A 67 -4.69 12.74 -10.22
N ILE A 68 -5.71 12.04 -9.76
CA ILE A 68 -6.93 12.63 -9.21
C ILE A 68 -6.91 12.41 -7.70
N SER A 69 -7.13 13.46 -6.92
CA SER A 69 -7.16 13.39 -5.46
C SER A 69 -8.22 14.33 -4.93
N ALA A 70 -9.04 13.83 -4.01
CA ALA A 70 -10.00 14.62 -3.25
C ALA A 70 -9.87 14.28 -1.77
N SER A 71 -10.22 15.22 -0.89
CA SER A 71 -10.19 14.97 0.55
C SER A 71 -11.12 13.82 0.91
N GLY A 72 -10.61 12.85 1.69
CA GLY A 72 -11.37 11.67 2.12
C GLY A 72 -11.60 10.60 1.05
N VAL A 73 -11.11 10.79 -0.18
CA VAL A 73 -11.27 9.81 -1.27
C VAL A 73 -9.92 9.20 -1.64
N ALA A 74 -9.89 7.90 -1.90
CA ALA A 74 -8.69 7.22 -2.38
C ALA A 74 -8.16 7.90 -3.67
N PRO A 75 -6.85 8.12 -3.78
CA PRO A 75 -6.28 8.73 -4.98
C PRO A 75 -6.47 7.80 -6.18
N ARG A 76 -6.72 8.39 -7.34
CA ARG A 76 -6.83 7.68 -8.62
C ARG A 76 -5.70 8.08 -9.56
N LEU A 77 -5.33 7.16 -10.45
CA LEU A 77 -4.29 7.36 -11.45
C LEU A 77 -4.90 7.06 -12.82
N LEU A 78 -4.86 8.03 -13.72
CA LEU A 78 -5.24 7.86 -15.12
C LEU A 78 -3.99 7.81 -15.99
N ILE A 79 -4.03 6.97 -17.01
CA ILE A 79 -3.00 6.85 -18.04
C ILE A 79 -3.67 7.11 -19.38
N ASP A 80 -3.13 8.05 -20.15
CA ASP A 80 -3.71 8.42 -21.45
C ASP A 80 -3.81 7.21 -22.39
N GLY A 81 -4.99 7.01 -22.97
CA GLY A 81 -5.25 5.92 -23.91
C GLY A 81 -5.41 4.52 -23.29
N LEU A 82 -5.37 4.38 -21.96
CA LEU A 82 -5.58 3.10 -21.28
C LEU A 82 -6.84 3.11 -20.39
N PRO A 83 -7.46 1.94 -20.14
CA PRO A 83 -8.41 1.79 -19.05
C PRO A 83 -7.78 2.20 -17.72
N GLU A 84 -8.59 2.71 -16.80
CA GLU A 84 -8.11 3.12 -15.50
C GLU A 84 -7.52 1.92 -14.73
N PRO A 85 -6.24 1.98 -14.33
CA PRO A 85 -5.64 0.96 -13.48
C PRO A 85 -6.12 1.08 -12.04
N GLY A 86 -6.10 -0.04 -11.32
CA GLY A 86 -6.15 0.01 -9.86
C GLY A 86 -4.92 0.76 -9.33
N PHE A 87 -5.14 1.63 -8.36
CA PHE A 87 -4.09 2.42 -7.72
C PHE A 87 -4.30 2.49 -6.22
N SER A 88 -3.24 2.23 -5.46
CA SER A 88 -3.25 2.30 -4.00
C SER A 88 -1.93 2.84 -3.49
N ILE A 89 -1.97 3.67 -2.44
CA ILE A 89 -0.79 4.24 -1.78
C ILE A 89 -0.92 3.99 -0.28
N SER A 90 0.21 3.67 0.36
CA SER A 90 0.36 3.73 1.81
C SER A 90 1.64 4.47 2.20
N HIS A 91 1.62 5.07 3.39
CA HIS A 91 2.67 5.93 3.89
C HIS A 91 3.04 5.49 5.31
N GLU A 92 4.34 5.45 5.58
CA GLU A 92 4.91 5.28 6.90
C GLU A 92 6.07 6.27 7.09
N ALA A 93 6.44 6.57 8.33
CA ALA A 93 7.62 7.36 8.62
C ALA A 93 8.85 6.77 7.90
N GLY A 94 9.47 7.59 7.06
CA GLY A 94 10.66 7.18 6.31
C GLY A 94 10.40 6.53 4.95
N CYS A 95 9.16 6.13 4.62
CA CYS A 95 8.87 5.42 3.37
C CYS A 95 7.43 5.61 2.86
N SER A 96 7.28 5.72 1.55
CA SER A 96 5.96 5.61 0.89
C SER A 96 5.97 4.46 -0.10
N LEU A 97 4.83 3.78 -0.22
CA LEU A 97 4.64 2.63 -1.08
C LEU A 97 3.38 2.84 -1.92
N ALA A 98 3.46 2.57 -3.21
CA ALA A 98 2.34 2.58 -4.12
C ALA A 98 2.28 1.28 -4.93
N ALA A 99 1.07 0.87 -5.28
CA ALA A 99 0.80 -0.25 -6.15
C ALA A 99 -0.10 0.19 -7.31
N ILE A 100 0.27 -0.23 -8.52
CA ILE A 100 -0.49 -0.03 -9.74
C ILE A 100 -0.83 -1.41 -10.29
N ASN A 101 -2.09 -1.66 -10.62
CA ASN A 101 -2.53 -2.86 -11.33
C ASN A 101 -3.24 -2.45 -12.62
N LEU A 102 -2.68 -2.77 -13.78
CA LEU A 102 -3.31 -2.43 -15.06
C LEU A 102 -4.62 -3.18 -15.32
N GLN A 103 -4.92 -4.23 -14.52
CA GLN A 103 -6.09 -5.08 -14.69
C GLN A 103 -6.81 -5.30 -13.35
N GLY A 104 -7.67 -4.34 -12.99
CA GLY A 104 -8.53 -4.40 -11.82
C GLY A 104 -7.95 -3.71 -10.59
N ALA A 105 -8.66 -3.86 -9.47
CA ALA A 105 -8.32 -3.19 -8.23
C ALA A 105 -6.98 -3.69 -7.64
N VAL A 106 -6.39 -2.87 -6.77
CA VAL A 106 -5.23 -3.23 -5.97
C VAL A 106 -5.31 -2.51 -4.63
N GLY A 107 -4.78 -3.14 -3.59
CA GLY A 107 -4.60 -2.52 -2.28
C GLY A 107 -3.20 -2.81 -1.77
N VAL A 108 -2.58 -1.79 -1.17
CA VAL A 108 -1.26 -1.93 -0.56
C VAL A 108 -1.27 -1.25 0.79
N ASP A 109 -0.53 -1.81 1.73
CA ASP A 109 -0.30 -1.17 3.01
C ASP A 109 1.14 -1.31 3.50
N LEU A 110 1.55 -0.36 4.35
CA LEU A 110 2.88 -0.26 4.90
C LEU A 110 2.77 0.18 6.35
N MET A 111 3.39 -0.57 7.25
CA MET A 111 3.42 -0.27 8.68
C MET A 111 4.83 -0.54 9.22
N GLN A 112 5.34 0.38 10.05
CA GLN A 112 6.59 0.18 10.78
C GLN A 112 6.40 -0.89 11.84
N VAL A 113 7.34 -1.84 11.89
CA VAL A 113 7.37 -2.85 12.95
C VAL A 113 7.82 -2.18 14.24
N GLN A 114 6.92 -2.09 15.21
CA GLN A 114 7.18 -1.54 16.53
C GLN A 114 6.23 -2.13 17.57
N ALA A 115 6.58 -2.01 18.86
CA ALA A 115 5.66 -2.34 19.92
C ALA A 115 4.47 -1.38 19.88
N VAL A 116 3.26 -1.94 19.80
CA VAL A 116 2.01 -1.17 19.79
C VAL A 116 1.44 -1.21 21.22
N PRO A 117 1.31 -0.06 21.91
CA PRO A 117 0.56 0.02 23.15
C PRO A 117 -0.86 -0.49 22.94
N ASP A 118 -1.40 -1.25 23.90
CA ASP A 118 -2.75 -1.81 23.83
C ASP A 118 -3.06 -2.61 22.56
N TRP A 119 -2.04 -3.22 21.94
CA TRP A 119 -2.17 -3.99 20.69
C TRP A 119 -3.31 -5.02 20.71
N HIS A 120 -3.62 -5.59 21.88
CA HIS A 120 -4.68 -6.58 22.01
C HIS A 120 -6.07 -5.98 21.78
N ALA A 121 -6.35 -4.81 22.37
CA ALA A 121 -7.62 -4.11 22.15
C ALA A 121 -7.76 -3.69 20.68
N VAL A 122 -6.71 -3.09 20.11
CA VAL A 122 -6.67 -2.71 18.69
C VAL A 122 -6.89 -3.93 17.78
N ALA A 123 -6.29 -5.07 18.11
CA ALA A 123 -6.48 -6.29 17.33
C ALA A 123 -7.93 -6.81 17.39
N GLN A 124 -8.56 -6.79 18.57
CA GLN A 124 -9.97 -7.16 18.72
C GLN A 124 -10.86 -6.24 17.89
N ASP A 125 -10.65 -4.93 18.02
CA ASP A 125 -11.53 -3.92 17.43
C ASP A 125 -11.40 -3.83 15.91
N TYR A 126 -10.22 -4.11 15.32
CA TYR A 126 -9.99 -3.86 13.88
C TYR A 126 -9.60 -5.10 13.06
N LEU A 127 -9.05 -6.12 13.71
CA LEU A 127 -8.56 -7.35 13.04
C LEU A 127 -9.45 -8.55 13.33
N GLY A 128 -10.32 -8.45 14.34
CA GLY A 128 -11.24 -9.50 14.75
C GLY A 128 -10.67 -10.46 15.79
N ALA A 129 -11.57 -11.17 16.47
CA ALA A 129 -11.27 -12.01 17.62
C ALA A 129 -10.29 -13.15 17.31
N ASP A 130 -10.38 -13.76 16.12
CA ASP A 130 -9.50 -14.87 15.72
C ASP A 130 -8.05 -14.40 15.56
N VAL A 131 -7.85 -13.25 14.91
CA VAL A 131 -6.51 -12.67 14.72
C VAL A 131 -5.94 -12.24 16.06
N ALA A 132 -6.73 -11.58 16.90
CA ALA A 132 -6.31 -11.18 18.24
C ALA A 132 -5.89 -12.38 19.11
N THR A 133 -6.64 -13.49 19.05
CA THR A 133 -6.31 -14.73 19.76
C THR A 133 -4.99 -15.35 19.26
N GLY A 134 -4.78 -15.37 17.94
CA GLY A 134 -3.52 -15.83 17.35
C GLY A 134 -2.33 -14.97 17.77
N LEU A 135 -2.50 -13.65 17.84
CA LEU A 135 -1.47 -12.72 18.31
C LEU A 135 -1.17 -12.90 19.81
N SER A 136 -2.17 -13.19 20.64
CA SER A 136 -1.98 -13.52 22.06
C SER A 136 -1.14 -14.77 22.28
N SER A 137 -1.28 -15.76 21.38
CA SER A 137 -0.50 -17.00 21.42
C SER A 137 0.90 -16.86 20.78
N THR A 138 1.19 -15.72 20.15
CA THR A 138 2.49 -15.44 19.52
C THR A 138 3.52 -14.97 20.56
N PRO A 139 4.76 -15.50 20.55
CA PRO A 139 5.83 -15.05 21.43
C PRO A 139 6.07 -13.53 21.31
N GLU A 140 6.30 -12.87 22.45
CA GLU A 140 6.42 -11.41 22.51
C GLU A 140 7.51 -10.86 21.58
N SER A 141 8.62 -11.58 21.42
CA SER A 141 9.74 -11.20 20.56
C SER A 141 9.37 -11.08 19.07
N VAL A 142 8.33 -11.77 18.61
CA VAL A 142 7.90 -11.76 17.20
C VAL A 142 6.49 -11.19 17.00
N ARG A 143 5.76 -10.93 18.09
CA ARG A 143 4.39 -10.38 18.06
C ARG A 143 4.29 -9.03 17.34
N PRO A 144 5.20 -8.06 17.50
CA PRO A 144 5.16 -6.80 16.73
C PRO A 144 5.16 -7.03 15.21
N ILE A 145 5.96 -8.00 14.73
CA ILE A 145 6.00 -8.36 13.32
C ILE A 145 4.69 -9.02 12.88
N ALA A 146 4.15 -9.93 13.71
CA ALA A 146 2.89 -10.60 13.42
C ALA A 146 1.72 -9.60 13.38
N PHE A 147 1.67 -8.66 14.32
CA PHE A 147 0.68 -7.59 14.37
C PHE A 147 0.76 -6.72 13.11
N ALA A 148 1.96 -6.21 12.77
CA ALA A 148 2.14 -5.36 11.59
C ALA A 148 1.72 -6.08 10.29
N LYS A 149 2.01 -7.38 10.17
CA LYS A 149 1.55 -8.18 9.02
C LYS A 149 0.02 -8.30 8.98
N ALA A 150 -0.62 -8.56 10.12
CA ALA A 150 -2.07 -8.68 10.21
C ALA A 150 -2.76 -7.35 9.89
N TRP A 151 -2.22 -6.24 10.41
CA TRP A 151 -2.66 -4.89 10.10
C TRP A 151 -2.56 -4.58 8.60
N CYS A 152 -1.37 -4.73 8.02
CA CYS A 152 -1.16 -4.47 6.60
C CYS A 152 -2.07 -5.33 5.71
N ARG A 153 -2.33 -6.58 6.10
CA ARG A 153 -3.25 -7.47 5.37
C ARG A 153 -4.68 -6.94 5.39
N ARG A 154 -5.15 -6.49 6.55
CA ARG A 154 -6.49 -5.90 6.71
C ARG A 154 -6.63 -4.61 5.90
N GLU A 155 -5.71 -3.67 6.06
CA GLU A 155 -5.76 -2.40 5.34
C GLU A 155 -5.60 -2.55 3.83
N ALA A 156 -4.67 -3.39 3.36
CA ALA A 156 -4.54 -3.66 1.94
C ALA A 156 -5.81 -4.30 1.36
N PHE A 157 -6.47 -5.18 2.10
CA PHE A 157 -7.75 -5.77 1.68
C PHE A 157 -8.86 -4.72 1.60
N LEU A 158 -8.97 -3.81 2.58
CA LEU A 158 -9.96 -2.73 2.55
C LEU A 158 -9.70 -1.77 1.38
N LYS A 159 -8.43 -1.36 1.18
CA LYS A 159 -8.01 -0.52 0.05
C LYS A 159 -8.32 -1.17 -1.31
N LEU A 160 -8.13 -2.49 -1.43
CA LEU A 160 -8.50 -3.25 -2.63
C LEU A 160 -9.99 -3.13 -2.97
N HIS A 161 -10.86 -3.03 -1.96
CA HIS A 161 -12.32 -2.91 -2.14
C HIS A 161 -12.82 -1.46 -2.10
N GLY A 162 -11.91 -0.47 -1.98
CA GLY A 162 -12.29 0.94 -1.86
C GLY A 162 -13.01 1.27 -0.55
N LEU A 163 -12.78 0.49 0.51
CA LEU A 163 -13.37 0.67 1.82
C LEU A 163 -12.42 1.43 2.76
N ALA A 164 -13.00 2.19 3.70
CA ALA A 164 -12.27 2.82 4.78
C ALA A 164 -11.91 1.79 5.87
N LEU A 165 -10.97 2.16 6.74
CA LEU A 165 -10.75 1.42 7.99
C LEU A 165 -11.96 1.63 8.90
N GLU A 166 -12.62 0.54 9.23
CA GLU A 166 -13.74 0.47 10.15
C GLU A 166 -13.49 -0.66 11.15
N GLU A 167 -14.12 -0.55 12.32
CA GLU A 167 -14.11 -1.61 13.32
C GLU A 167 -14.62 -2.92 12.71
N TRP A 168 -14.04 -4.01 13.19
CA TRP A 168 -14.39 -5.36 12.82
C TRP A 168 -15.83 -5.66 13.27
N THR A 169 -16.67 -6.04 12.32
CA THR A 169 -18.05 -6.50 12.58
C THR A 169 -18.18 -7.91 12.03
N ALA A 170 -18.88 -8.83 12.68
CA ALA A 170 -19.02 -10.22 12.18
C ALA A 170 -19.95 -10.35 10.96
N GLU A 171 -20.70 -9.29 10.62
CA GLU A 171 -21.77 -9.30 9.63
C GLU A 171 -21.38 -8.50 8.38
N GLY A 172 -20.59 -9.10 7.48
CA GLY A 172 -20.28 -8.48 6.19
C GLY A 172 -19.45 -9.38 5.29
N GLY A 173 -20.01 -9.83 4.17
CA GLY A 173 -19.43 -10.84 3.25
C GLY A 173 -18.12 -10.48 2.55
N LEU A 174 -17.46 -9.38 2.91
CA LEU A 174 -16.11 -8.99 2.44
C LEU A 174 -15.10 -9.09 3.59
N GLN A 175 -15.12 -10.20 4.32
CA GLN A 175 -14.28 -10.43 5.48
C GLN A 175 -13.64 -11.80 5.36
N GLY A 176 -12.53 -11.85 4.64
CA GLY A 176 -11.96 -13.12 4.25
C GLY A 176 -10.55 -12.97 3.73
N VAL A 177 -9.62 -12.72 4.65
CA VAL A 177 -8.40 -13.52 4.62
C VAL A 177 -7.97 -13.83 6.05
N GLY A 178 -8.75 -14.71 6.68
CA GLY A 178 -8.25 -15.59 7.73
C GLY A 178 -7.26 -16.59 7.13
N VAL A 179 -6.31 -16.99 7.99
CA VAL A 179 -5.10 -17.79 7.74
C VAL A 179 -3.96 -17.01 7.07
#